data_AF-A0A965YHH5-F1
#
_entry.id   AF-A0A965YHH5-F1
#
_cell.length_a   1.000
_cell.length_b   1.000
_cell.length_c   1.000
_cell.angle_alpha   90.00
_cell.angle_beta   90.00
_cell.angle_gamma   90.00
#
_symmetry.space_group_name_H-M   'P 1'
#
loop_
_entity.id
_entity.type
_entity.pdbx_description
1 polymer ?
#
loop_
_entity_poly.entity_id
_entity_poly.type
_entity_poly.pdbx_seq_one_letter_code
_entity_poly.pdbx_strand_id
1 'polypeptide(L)'
;MKHLTYYIIGFLSLFFVVSCSSTDPKAYNVDSEFEPYVQKFLQDAKTYGQNYDSLGLIMRFANLSDNVAGLCYVNRQPITIEIDRTYWNSISGPNETNIKEDLIFHEMGHGFPKRSHINNSLKNGDWKSIMCGDELPNGREPNINYRGFRKDYYIKELFTQTNEEPSWSNYVPDFSGIQENDILYSDAQTPNHWFITIPNEEYSGRIENNQYVFENKTETDVFLPIKFNGLDIRNDFYYEVSARLQTENNNEYFGISMGDTTKSAWSIHYYSFNKTKNILIGESSCRQSFVSLYNEGLSETEDNIIALRKKADTLYYYQNGNFYYHNDLVDIPIHGNCFGFTMPAKSTVYINYAKIKSSSESGMKMAFESTDKIRPIPIPTYRTSKYKQ
;
A
#
# COMPACT_ATOMS: atom_id res chain seq x y z
N MET A 1 77.65 -65.86 18.43
CA MET A 1 76.66 -65.20 17.55
C MET A 1 76.37 -63.84 18.19
N LYS A 2 77.16 -62.80 17.87
CA LYS A 2 76.96 -61.79 16.81
C LYS A 2 75.61 -61.04 16.89
N HIS A 3 75.72 -59.70 16.84
CA HIS A 3 74.68 -58.68 16.55
C HIS A 3 73.85 -58.24 17.77
N LEU A 4 73.49 -56.95 18.00
CA LEU A 4 73.59 -55.73 17.21
C LEU A 4 73.36 -54.49 18.12
N THR A 5 73.88 -53.37 17.66
CA THR A 5 73.89 -51.98 18.16
C THR A 5 72.58 -51.20 17.89
N TYR A 6 72.46 -49.98 18.48
CA TYR A 6 71.66 -48.76 18.13
C TYR A 6 70.35 -48.54 18.93
N TYR A 7 70.19 -47.46 19.73
CA TYR A 7 70.01 -46.01 19.46
C TYR A 7 68.72 -45.61 18.72
N ILE A 8 68.18 -44.43 19.08
CA ILE A 8 67.11 -43.59 18.48
C ILE A 8 65.85 -43.55 19.38
N ILE A 9 65.72 -42.58 20.30
CA ILE A 9 65.18 -41.22 20.10
C ILE A 9 63.84 -41.24 19.35
N GLY A 10 62.73 -41.18 20.09
CA GLY A 10 61.40 -40.87 19.56
C GLY A 10 60.72 -39.90 20.52
N PHE A 11 61.07 -38.62 20.45
CA PHE A 11 60.22 -37.58 19.84
C PHE A 11 58.82 -37.53 20.47
N LEU A 12 58.77 -36.83 21.62
CA LEU A 12 57.54 -36.37 22.25
C LEU A 12 56.94 -35.28 21.34
N SER A 13 56.20 -35.70 20.31
CA SER A 13 55.38 -34.81 19.48
C SER A 13 54.24 -34.27 20.31
N LEU A 14 54.52 -33.19 21.02
CA LEU A 14 53.55 -32.30 21.61
C LEU A 14 52.72 -31.70 20.45
N PHE A 15 51.61 -32.35 20.11
CA PHE A 15 50.60 -31.78 19.24
C PHE A 15 49.98 -30.59 19.98
N PHE A 16 50.60 -29.41 19.81
CA PHE A 16 49.91 -28.14 19.94
C PHE A 16 48.84 -28.10 18.85
N VAL A 17 47.66 -28.60 19.20
CA VAL A 17 46.43 -28.28 18.46
C VAL A 17 46.13 -26.82 18.78
N VAL A 18 46.79 -25.92 18.05
CA VAL A 18 46.34 -24.53 17.94
C VAL A 18 45.05 -24.60 17.16
N SER A 19 43.94 -24.72 17.87
CA SER A 19 42.62 -24.41 17.32
C SER A 19 42.66 -22.92 16.96
N CYS A 20 42.89 -22.65 15.69
CA CYS A 20 42.65 -21.34 15.12
C CYS A 20 41.13 -21.17 15.10
N SER A 21 40.54 -20.75 16.22
CA SER A 21 39.22 -20.14 16.17
C SER A 21 39.39 -18.90 15.29
N SER A 22 38.81 -18.89 14.09
CA SER A 22 38.62 -17.65 13.34
C SER A 22 37.73 -16.76 14.21
N THR A 23 38.34 -15.99 15.09
CA THR A 23 37.72 -14.83 15.72
C THR A 23 37.61 -13.79 14.63
N ASP A 24 36.70 -14.02 13.69
CA ASP A 24 36.22 -12.92 12.87
C ASP A 24 35.56 -11.98 13.87
N PRO A 25 36.11 -10.78 14.12
CA PRO A 25 35.49 -9.86 15.05
C PRO A 25 34.11 -9.58 14.51
N LYS A 26 33.08 -9.96 15.28
CA LYS A 26 31.69 -9.70 14.94
C LYS A 26 31.53 -8.20 14.71
N ALA A 27 31.61 -7.77 13.45
CA ALA A 27 31.59 -6.37 13.09
C ALA A 27 30.16 -5.85 13.23
N TYR A 28 29.98 -4.76 13.96
CA TYR A 28 28.77 -3.98 13.95
C TYR A 28 29.05 -2.69 13.18
N ASN A 29 28.37 -2.50 12.05
CA ASN A 29 28.48 -1.29 11.25
C ASN A 29 27.15 -1.00 10.56
N VAL A 30 26.31 -0.20 11.21
CA VAL A 30 24.99 0.19 10.74
C VAL A 30 25.02 1.69 10.44
N ASP A 31 24.57 2.08 9.25
CA ASP A 31 24.39 3.49 8.92
C ASP A 31 23.43 4.13 9.92
N SER A 32 23.77 5.34 10.39
CA SER A 32 23.00 6.04 11.43
C SER A 32 21.53 6.27 11.06
N GLU A 33 21.19 6.32 9.78
CA GLU A 33 19.79 6.45 9.33
C GLU A 33 18.95 5.19 9.61
N PHE A 34 19.58 4.02 9.70
CA PHE A 34 18.89 2.75 9.96
C PHE A 34 18.85 2.37 11.43
N GLU A 35 19.77 2.93 12.23
CA GLU A 35 19.96 2.59 13.65
C GLU A 35 18.64 2.61 14.46
N PRO A 36 17.75 3.63 14.34
CA PRO A 36 16.49 3.62 15.09
C PRO A 36 15.59 2.42 14.78
N TYR A 37 15.56 1.99 13.52
CA TYR A 37 14.76 0.86 13.05
C TYR A 37 15.38 -0.48 13.45
N VAL A 38 16.71 -0.59 13.38
CA VAL A 38 17.46 -1.76 13.85
C VAL A 38 17.24 -1.99 15.34
N GLN A 39 17.35 -0.93 16.16
CA GLN A 39 17.10 -1.05 17.60
C GLN A 39 15.65 -1.41 17.91
N LYS A 40 14.69 -0.87 17.15
CA LYS A 40 13.27 -1.24 17.28
C LYS A 40 13.04 -2.71 16.95
N PHE A 41 13.61 -3.24 15.87
CA PHE A 41 13.53 -4.66 15.51
C PHE A 41 14.06 -5.55 16.63
N LEU A 42 15.25 -5.26 17.17
CA LEU A 42 15.86 -6.04 18.25
C LEU A 42 15.04 -5.97 19.54
N GLN A 43 14.44 -4.80 19.84
CA GLN A 43 13.56 -4.64 20.98
C GLN A 43 12.27 -5.43 20.83
N ASP A 44 11.64 -5.40 19.65
CA ASP A 44 10.42 -6.15 19.37
C ASP A 44 10.67 -7.66 19.38
N ALA A 45 11.77 -8.10 18.79
CA ALA A 45 12.20 -9.50 18.82
C ALA A 45 12.23 -10.05 20.26
N LYS A 46 12.77 -9.27 21.20
CA LYS A 46 12.84 -9.65 22.63
C LYS A 46 11.47 -9.83 23.26
N THR A 47 10.47 -9.05 22.85
CA THR A 47 9.09 -9.21 23.35
C THR A 47 8.48 -10.56 22.96
N TYR A 48 8.97 -11.18 21.88
CA TYR A 48 8.59 -12.51 21.42
C TYR A 48 9.62 -13.60 21.78
N GLY A 49 10.50 -13.33 22.75
CA GLY A 49 11.49 -14.30 23.24
C GLY A 49 12.68 -14.52 22.30
N GLN A 50 12.83 -13.71 21.25
CA GLN A 50 13.96 -13.77 20.32
C GLN A 50 15.05 -12.78 20.78
N ASN A 51 16.22 -13.28 21.17
CA ASN A 51 17.34 -12.44 21.60
C ASN A 51 18.47 -12.51 20.58
N TYR A 52 18.42 -11.61 19.60
CA TYR A 52 19.45 -11.52 18.57
C TYR A 52 20.64 -10.69 19.06
N ASP A 53 21.84 -11.21 18.83
CA ASP A 53 23.08 -10.46 19.00
C ASP A 53 23.32 -9.62 17.75
N SER A 54 23.29 -8.29 17.90
CA SER A 54 23.54 -7.39 16.78
C SER A 54 25.01 -7.39 16.35
N LEU A 55 25.93 -7.88 17.19
CA LEU A 55 27.31 -8.06 16.80
C LEU A 55 27.36 -9.01 15.59
N GLY A 56 27.87 -8.50 14.46
CA GLY A 56 27.84 -9.21 13.19
C GLY A 56 26.78 -8.71 12.21
N LEU A 57 26.23 -7.50 12.41
CA LEU A 57 25.39 -6.80 11.45
C LEU A 57 26.18 -5.67 10.75
N ILE A 58 26.22 -5.74 9.42
CA ILE A 58 26.59 -4.63 8.55
C ILE A 58 25.34 -4.19 7.79
N MET A 59 24.93 -2.95 7.93
CA MET A 59 23.80 -2.37 7.20
C MET A 59 24.20 -1.02 6.62
N ARG A 60 24.12 -0.87 5.30
CA ARG A 60 24.64 0.31 4.59
C ARG A 60 23.81 0.64 3.38
N PHE A 61 23.91 1.88 2.93
CA PHE A 61 23.41 2.24 1.61
C PHE A 61 24.23 1.59 0.49
N ALA A 62 23.55 1.22 -0.59
CA ALA A 62 24.14 0.82 -1.85
C ALA A 62 23.35 1.43 -3.02
N ASN A 63 23.88 1.27 -4.23
CA ASN A 63 23.13 1.48 -5.45
C ASN A 63 22.71 0.09 -5.94
N LEU A 64 21.48 -0.31 -5.64
CA LEU A 64 20.98 -1.62 -6.02
C LEU A 64 20.52 -1.58 -7.49
N SER A 65 20.32 -2.75 -8.09
CA SER A 65 19.73 -2.83 -9.43
C SER A 65 18.36 -2.17 -9.48
N ASP A 66 17.98 -1.67 -10.65
CA ASP A 66 16.69 -1.00 -10.86
C ASP A 66 15.53 -1.80 -10.25
N ASN A 67 14.75 -1.14 -9.39
CA ASN A 67 13.59 -1.68 -8.69
C ASN A 67 13.87 -2.67 -7.56
N VAL A 68 15.02 -2.60 -6.86
CA VAL A 68 15.24 -3.33 -5.60
C VAL A 68 15.43 -2.33 -4.45
N ALA A 69 14.58 -2.38 -3.43
CA ALA A 69 14.59 -1.43 -2.31
C ALA A 69 15.62 -1.81 -1.23
N GLY A 70 15.80 -3.10 -1.00
CA GLY A 70 16.75 -3.66 -0.05
C GLY A 70 17.26 -5.01 -0.52
N LEU A 71 18.38 -5.45 0.05
CA LEU A 71 18.96 -6.74 -0.22
C LEU A 71 19.73 -7.27 1.00
N CYS A 72 19.24 -8.38 1.55
CA CYS A 72 19.96 -9.14 2.57
C CYS A 72 20.78 -10.28 1.95
N TYR A 73 22.09 -10.29 2.21
CA TYR A 73 22.96 -11.41 1.88
C TYR A 73 22.85 -12.51 2.94
N VAL A 74 21.78 -13.31 2.88
CA VAL A 74 21.39 -14.29 3.92
C VAL A 74 22.47 -15.28 4.36
N ASN A 75 23.40 -15.62 3.47
CA ASN A 75 24.48 -16.59 3.72
C ASN A 75 25.83 -15.95 4.05
N ARG A 76 25.92 -14.61 4.18
CA ARG A 76 27.14 -13.93 4.60
C ARG A 76 27.24 -13.82 6.11
N GLN A 77 28.47 -13.88 6.61
CA GLN A 77 28.84 -13.59 7.99
C GLN A 77 30.00 -12.59 7.95
N PRO A 78 29.88 -11.38 8.53
CA PRO A 78 28.69 -10.82 9.18
C PRO A 78 27.46 -10.72 8.25
N ILE A 79 26.25 -10.70 8.82
CA ILE A 79 25.00 -10.41 8.10
C ILE A 79 25.18 -9.05 7.43
N THR A 80 25.11 -9.03 6.10
CA THR A 80 25.20 -7.79 5.33
C THR A 80 23.84 -7.49 4.70
N ILE A 81 23.32 -6.32 4.98
CA ILE A 81 22.10 -5.77 4.39
C ILE A 81 22.46 -4.49 3.65
N GLU A 82 21.99 -4.36 2.42
CA GLU A 82 22.15 -3.16 1.62
C GLU A 82 20.79 -2.55 1.33
N ILE A 83 20.66 -1.24 1.50
CA ILE A 83 19.43 -0.49 1.23
C ILE A 83 19.69 0.45 0.05
N ASP A 84 18.78 0.50 -0.91
CA ASP A 84 18.92 1.41 -2.06
C ASP A 84 18.76 2.86 -1.60
N ARG A 85 19.78 3.68 -1.85
CA ARG A 85 19.79 5.08 -1.43
C ARG A 85 18.73 5.91 -2.13
N THR A 86 18.45 5.62 -3.41
CA THR A 86 17.46 6.38 -4.19
C THR A 86 16.06 6.07 -3.68
N TYR A 87 15.75 4.80 -3.43
CA TYR A 87 14.49 4.39 -2.82
C TYR A 87 14.29 5.06 -1.47
N TRP A 88 15.25 4.89 -0.55
CA TRP A 88 15.18 5.43 0.81
C TRP A 88 14.90 6.94 0.83
N ASN A 89 15.63 7.70 0.02
CA ASN A 89 15.49 9.15 -0.07
C ASN A 89 14.17 9.58 -0.75
N SER A 90 13.53 8.69 -1.51
CA SER A 90 12.22 8.94 -2.11
C SER A 90 11.06 8.77 -1.12
N ILE A 91 11.27 8.03 -0.02
CA ILE A 91 10.24 7.80 0.99
C ILE A 91 9.98 9.12 1.72
N SER A 92 8.75 9.62 1.58
CA SER A 92 8.28 10.86 2.18
C SER A 92 6.77 10.79 2.40
N GLY A 93 6.24 11.77 3.12
CA GLY A 93 4.81 11.87 3.40
C GLY A 93 4.40 11.19 4.71
N PRO A 94 3.08 11.11 5.00
CA PRO A 94 2.57 10.71 6.31
C PRO A 94 2.94 9.29 6.75
N ASN A 95 3.27 8.41 5.80
CA ASN A 95 3.62 7.01 6.07
C ASN A 95 5.13 6.72 6.01
N GLU A 96 5.99 7.74 5.98
CA GLU A 96 7.43 7.58 5.84
C GLU A 96 8.03 6.62 6.87
N THR A 97 7.75 6.85 8.16
CA THR A 97 8.31 6.02 9.25
C THR A 97 7.89 4.56 9.10
N ASN A 98 6.64 4.30 8.72
CA ASN A 98 6.13 2.95 8.57
C ASN A 98 6.75 2.22 7.37
N ILE A 99 6.94 2.89 6.22
CA ILE A 99 7.60 2.26 5.06
C ILE A 99 9.07 1.97 5.35
N LYS A 100 9.78 2.92 6.00
CA LYS A 100 11.19 2.71 6.38
C LYS A 100 11.32 1.56 7.38
N GLU A 101 10.44 1.48 8.37
CA GLU A 101 10.44 0.39 9.34
C GLU A 101 10.12 -0.95 8.66
N ASP A 102 9.09 -1.00 7.82
CA ASP A 102 8.70 -2.18 7.03
C ASP A 102 9.88 -2.73 6.22
N LEU A 103 10.56 -1.87 5.45
CA LEU A 103 11.74 -2.25 4.67
C LEU A 103 12.85 -2.85 5.56
N ILE A 104 13.23 -2.14 6.64
CA ILE A 104 14.30 -2.63 7.53
C ILE A 104 13.88 -3.94 8.20
N PHE A 105 12.63 -4.08 8.60
CA PHE A 105 12.12 -5.29 9.24
C PHE A 105 12.07 -6.47 8.28
N HIS A 106 11.71 -6.24 7.02
CA HIS A 106 11.77 -7.22 5.93
C HIS A 106 13.20 -7.76 5.77
N GLU A 107 14.17 -6.87 5.55
CA GLU A 107 15.57 -7.26 5.36
C GLU A 107 16.19 -7.93 6.59
N MET A 108 15.88 -7.41 7.78
CA MET A 108 16.32 -8.04 9.03
C MET A 108 15.64 -9.40 9.26
N GLY A 109 14.43 -9.61 8.73
CA GLY A 109 13.73 -10.89 8.70
C GLY A 109 14.51 -11.96 7.91
N HIS A 110 15.12 -11.58 6.79
CA HIS A 110 16.07 -12.42 6.07
C HIS A 110 17.38 -12.63 6.86
N GLY A 111 17.86 -11.59 7.53
CA GLY A 111 19.14 -11.59 8.25
C GLY A 111 19.16 -12.48 9.49
N PHE A 112 18.23 -12.27 10.41
CA PHE A 112 18.22 -12.87 11.76
C PHE A 112 17.35 -14.12 11.86
N PRO A 113 16.01 -14.07 11.70
CA PRO A 113 15.18 -15.28 11.73
C PRO A 113 15.30 -16.14 10.46
N LYS A 114 16.14 -15.74 9.49
CA LYS A 114 16.40 -16.47 8.23
C LYS A 114 15.12 -16.81 7.47
N ARG A 115 14.16 -15.88 7.44
CA ARG A 115 12.90 -16.08 6.75
C ARG A 115 13.09 -16.01 5.24
N SER A 116 12.34 -16.83 4.51
CA SER A 116 12.17 -16.72 3.06
C SER A 116 10.89 -15.94 2.74
N HIS A 117 10.74 -15.53 1.48
CA HIS A 117 9.51 -14.88 1.05
C HIS A 117 8.28 -15.78 1.20
N ILE A 118 7.14 -15.18 1.57
CA ILE A 118 5.84 -15.83 1.78
C ILE A 118 4.75 -14.99 1.11
N ASN A 119 4.23 -15.50 -0.01
CA ASN A 119 3.22 -14.80 -0.83
C ASN A 119 1.79 -15.31 -0.57
N ASN A 120 1.51 -15.71 0.67
CA ASN A 120 0.17 -16.08 1.10
C ASN A 120 -0.60 -14.83 1.54
N SER A 121 -1.92 -14.85 1.34
CA SER A 121 -2.81 -13.76 1.78
C SER A 121 -3.67 -14.20 2.97
N LEU A 122 -4.09 -13.22 3.77
CA LEU A 122 -5.16 -13.34 4.76
C LEU A 122 -6.52 -13.34 4.06
N LYS A 123 -7.60 -13.64 4.80
CA LYS A 123 -8.96 -13.73 4.21
C LYS A 123 -9.46 -12.43 3.57
N ASN A 124 -9.05 -11.27 4.07
CA ASN A 124 -9.36 -9.96 3.48
C ASN A 124 -8.43 -9.57 2.32
N GLY A 125 -7.52 -10.46 1.92
CA GLY A 125 -6.57 -10.24 0.83
C GLY A 125 -5.25 -9.57 1.21
N ASP A 126 -5.11 -9.01 2.43
CA ASP A 126 -3.81 -8.49 2.91
C ASP A 126 -2.74 -9.59 2.82
N TRP A 127 -1.48 -9.23 2.55
CA TRP A 127 -0.40 -10.22 2.66
C TRP A 127 -0.30 -10.74 4.09
N LYS A 128 -0.06 -12.04 4.24
CA LYS A 128 0.03 -12.70 5.54
C LYS A 128 1.27 -12.27 6.33
N SER A 129 2.34 -11.92 5.64
CA SER A 129 3.64 -11.63 6.23
C SER A 129 4.24 -10.36 5.63
N ILE A 130 5.08 -9.68 6.41
CA ILE A 130 6.01 -8.67 5.89
C ILE A 130 6.93 -9.27 4.83
N MET A 131 7.22 -10.57 4.93
CA MET A 131 8.08 -11.28 4.00
C MET A 131 7.42 -11.54 2.63
N CYS A 132 6.42 -10.79 2.18
CA CYS A 132 5.93 -10.92 0.80
C CYS A 132 6.94 -10.30 -0.18
N GLY A 133 7.26 -10.99 -1.27
CA GLY A 133 8.31 -10.56 -2.20
C GLY A 133 8.43 -11.51 -3.41
N ASP A 134 9.37 -11.26 -4.31
CA ASP A 134 9.60 -12.08 -5.52
C ASP A 134 8.38 -12.28 -6.45
N GLU A 135 8.01 -13.53 -6.74
CA GLU A 135 6.97 -13.94 -7.69
C GLU A 135 5.58 -13.75 -7.08
N LEU A 136 5.13 -12.50 -7.07
CA LEU A 136 3.82 -12.14 -6.53
C LEU A 136 2.69 -12.57 -7.48
N PRO A 137 1.65 -13.26 -6.97
CA PRO A 137 0.52 -13.68 -7.78
C PRO A 137 -0.27 -12.48 -8.33
N ASN A 138 -0.88 -12.69 -9.50
CA ASN A 138 -1.87 -11.80 -10.12
C ASN A 138 -1.38 -10.36 -10.39
N GLY A 139 -0.06 -10.15 -10.45
CA GLY A 139 0.52 -8.82 -10.68
C GLY A 139 0.37 -7.85 -9.50
N ARG A 140 0.06 -8.37 -8.31
CA ARG A 140 -0.04 -7.59 -7.07
C ARG A 140 1.30 -6.98 -6.68
N GLU A 141 1.24 -5.88 -5.94
CA GLU A 141 2.41 -5.21 -5.39
C GLU A 141 2.75 -5.77 -3.99
N PRO A 142 4.03 -5.75 -3.55
CA PRO A 142 4.46 -6.25 -2.23
C PRO A 142 4.09 -5.28 -1.11
N ASN A 143 3.16 -4.35 -1.33
CA ASN A 143 2.80 -3.36 -0.34
C ASN A 143 1.87 -3.96 0.71
N ILE A 144 2.33 -3.92 1.95
CA ILE A 144 1.53 -4.26 3.12
C ILE A 144 0.98 -3.00 3.78
N ASN A 145 -0.19 -3.12 4.39
CA ASN A 145 -0.78 -2.05 5.17
C ASN A 145 -0.14 -2.03 6.59
N TYR A 146 1.15 -1.72 6.66
CA TYR A 146 1.97 -1.73 7.88
C TYR A 146 1.73 -0.50 8.76
N ARG A 147 0.52 -0.37 9.29
CA ARG A 147 0.12 0.77 10.14
C ARG A 147 -1.07 0.43 11.03
N GLY A 148 -1.45 1.37 11.90
CA GLY A 148 -2.60 1.25 12.77
C GLY A 148 -2.65 -0.09 13.53
N PHE A 149 -3.84 -0.66 13.61
CA PHE A 149 -4.07 -1.93 14.33
C PHE A 149 -3.44 -3.16 13.64
N ARG A 150 -2.96 -3.04 12.39
CA ARG A 150 -2.37 -4.17 11.65
C ARG A 150 -0.90 -4.38 11.98
N LYS A 151 -0.20 -3.30 12.36
CA LYS A 151 1.24 -3.32 12.60
C LYS A 151 1.64 -4.37 13.64
N ASP A 152 0.89 -4.46 14.74
CA ASP A 152 1.14 -5.45 15.81
C ASP A 152 1.07 -6.90 15.30
N TYR A 153 0.14 -7.20 14.39
CA TYR A 153 0.04 -8.53 13.77
C TYR A 153 1.29 -8.83 12.95
N TYR A 154 1.73 -7.90 12.09
CA TYR A 154 2.89 -8.10 11.23
C TYR A 154 4.20 -8.28 12.02
N ILE A 155 4.38 -7.51 13.10
CA ILE A 155 5.53 -7.68 13.99
C ILE A 155 5.48 -9.05 14.69
N LYS A 156 4.32 -9.44 15.24
CA LYS A 156 4.15 -10.77 15.85
C LYS A 156 4.42 -11.88 14.83
N GLU A 157 3.85 -11.78 13.64
CA GLU A 157 4.03 -12.76 12.56
C GLU A 157 5.51 -12.87 12.16
N LEU A 158 6.23 -11.74 12.08
CA LEU A 158 7.66 -11.70 11.77
C LEU A 158 8.49 -12.62 12.66
N PHE A 159 8.27 -12.56 13.98
CA PHE A 159 9.09 -13.27 14.96
C PHE A 159 8.54 -14.63 15.40
N THR A 160 7.25 -14.88 15.23
CA THR A 160 6.60 -16.12 15.71
C THR A 160 6.12 -17.04 14.59
N GLN A 161 6.05 -16.56 13.34
CA GLN A 161 5.47 -17.26 12.20
C GLN A 161 4.07 -17.80 12.50
N THR A 162 3.29 -17.04 13.27
CA THR A 162 1.97 -17.46 13.73
C THR A 162 1.06 -17.80 12.54
N ASN A 163 0.27 -18.85 12.72
CA ASN A 163 -0.81 -19.21 11.80
C ASN A 163 -2.17 -18.65 12.24
N GLU A 164 -2.21 -17.92 13.36
CA GLU A 164 -3.40 -17.24 13.83
C GLU A 164 -3.74 -16.10 12.88
N GLU A 165 -4.93 -16.16 12.29
CA GLU A 165 -5.45 -15.03 11.53
C GLU A 165 -5.95 -13.95 12.50
N PRO A 166 -5.62 -12.67 12.25
CA PRO A 166 -6.10 -11.60 13.08
C PRO A 166 -7.61 -11.41 12.88
N SER A 167 -8.33 -11.03 13.94
CA SER A 167 -9.79 -10.86 13.89
C SER A 167 -10.22 -9.84 12.81
N TRP A 168 -9.41 -8.81 12.59
CA TRP A 168 -9.67 -7.79 11.59
C TRP A 168 -9.63 -8.30 10.15
N SER A 169 -8.94 -9.41 9.85
CA SER A 169 -8.91 -9.97 8.48
C SER A 169 -10.17 -10.76 8.13
N ASN A 170 -10.98 -11.10 9.14
CA ASN A 170 -12.25 -11.82 9.01
C ASN A 170 -13.46 -10.95 9.33
N TYR A 171 -13.22 -9.67 9.61
CA TYR A 171 -14.25 -8.75 10.05
C TYR A 171 -15.20 -8.43 8.91
N VAL A 172 -16.50 -8.49 9.17
CA VAL A 172 -17.56 -8.05 8.26
C VAL A 172 -18.46 -7.08 9.05
N PRO A 173 -18.59 -5.81 8.62
CA PRO A 173 -19.44 -4.85 9.32
C PRO A 173 -20.93 -5.11 9.06
N ASP A 174 -21.78 -4.81 10.05
CA ASP A 174 -23.23 -4.71 9.88
C ASP A 174 -23.68 -3.25 9.96
N PHE A 175 -24.31 -2.78 8.88
CA PHE A 175 -24.85 -1.43 8.76
C PHE A 175 -26.34 -1.41 8.43
N SER A 176 -27.04 -2.53 8.62
CA SER A 176 -28.49 -2.66 8.33
C SER A 176 -29.37 -1.64 9.05
N GLY A 177 -28.93 -1.12 10.20
CA GLY A 177 -29.65 -0.12 11.00
C GLY A 177 -29.28 1.35 10.73
N ILE A 178 -28.37 1.66 9.80
CA ILE A 178 -27.95 3.05 9.57
C ILE A 178 -29.00 3.78 8.71
N GLN A 179 -29.49 4.90 9.23
CA GLN A 179 -30.27 5.86 8.46
C GLN A 179 -29.35 6.88 7.78
N GLU A 180 -29.50 7.03 6.47
CA GLU A 180 -28.71 7.96 5.67
C GLU A 180 -29.61 8.69 4.69
N ASN A 181 -29.35 9.98 4.51
CA ASN A 181 -30.05 10.83 3.56
C ASN A 181 -29.19 10.99 2.31
N ASP A 182 -29.82 10.94 1.14
CA ASP A 182 -29.14 11.22 -0.13
C ASP A 182 -28.72 12.70 -0.15
N ILE A 183 -27.43 12.95 -0.40
CA ILE A 183 -26.85 14.28 -0.64
C ILE A 183 -26.71 14.50 -2.15
N LEU A 184 -26.31 13.45 -2.86
CA LEU A 184 -26.13 13.45 -4.30
C LEU A 184 -26.68 12.14 -4.85
N TYR A 185 -27.48 12.24 -5.89
CA TYR A 185 -27.67 11.19 -6.87
C TYR A 185 -27.57 11.83 -8.24
N SER A 186 -26.66 11.34 -9.07
CA SER A 186 -26.42 11.87 -10.41
C SER A 186 -26.31 10.71 -11.38
N ASP A 187 -27.06 10.79 -12.47
CA ASP A 187 -27.07 9.84 -13.58
C ASP A 187 -27.20 10.59 -14.92
N ALA A 188 -27.48 9.89 -16.01
CA ALA A 188 -27.66 10.52 -17.31
C ALA A 188 -28.91 11.40 -17.43
N GLN A 189 -29.92 11.20 -16.57
CA GLN A 189 -31.17 11.97 -16.56
C GLN A 189 -31.06 13.21 -15.68
N THR A 190 -30.11 13.22 -14.74
CA THR A 190 -29.87 14.28 -13.76
C THR A 190 -28.46 14.87 -13.88
N PRO A 191 -28.06 15.44 -15.03
CA PRO A 191 -26.66 15.71 -15.32
C PRO A 191 -26.04 16.94 -14.64
N ASN A 192 -26.80 17.66 -13.80
CA ASN A 192 -26.42 18.97 -13.25
C ASN A 192 -25.13 18.93 -12.39
N HIS A 193 -24.68 17.75 -12.00
CA HIS A 193 -23.48 17.51 -11.21
C HIS A 193 -22.32 16.90 -12.00
N TRP A 194 -22.55 16.55 -13.27
CA TRP A 194 -21.51 16.05 -14.16
C TRP A 194 -20.72 17.19 -14.77
N PHE A 195 -19.41 16.96 -14.95
CA PHE A 195 -18.58 17.85 -15.75
C PHE A 195 -18.91 17.65 -17.23
N ILE A 196 -19.73 18.56 -17.77
CA ILE A 196 -20.07 18.56 -19.19
C ILE A 196 -19.33 19.70 -19.86
N THR A 197 -18.59 19.38 -20.92
CA THR A 197 -17.80 20.36 -21.67
C THR A 197 -18.08 20.27 -23.15
N ILE A 198 -17.81 21.37 -23.85
CA ILE A 198 -17.52 21.30 -25.28
C ILE A 198 -16.24 20.46 -25.40
N PRO A 199 -16.24 19.35 -26.16
CA PRO A 199 -15.06 18.51 -26.32
C PRO A 199 -13.86 19.36 -26.74
N ASN A 200 -12.78 19.30 -25.98
CA ASN A 200 -11.51 19.93 -26.33
C ASN A 200 -10.43 18.85 -26.52
N GLU A 201 -9.19 19.29 -26.74
CA GLU A 201 -8.05 18.41 -26.98
C GLU A 201 -7.63 17.62 -25.72
N GLU A 202 -7.96 18.11 -24.52
CA GLU A 202 -7.54 17.50 -23.25
C GLU A 202 -8.61 16.58 -22.65
N TYR A 203 -9.87 17.04 -22.61
CA TYR A 203 -10.97 16.37 -21.93
C TYR A 203 -12.28 16.49 -22.70
N SER A 204 -13.14 15.49 -22.56
CA SER A 204 -14.53 15.59 -22.98
C SER A 204 -15.45 14.95 -21.94
N GLY A 205 -16.54 15.63 -21.60
CA GLY A 205 -17.58 15.11 -20.73
C GLY A 205 -18.94 15.28 -21.40
N ARG A 206 -19.69 14.20 -21.56
CA ARG A 206 -20.96 14.19 -22.30
C ARG A 206 -21.94 13.15 -21.76
N ILE A 207 -23.20 13.25 -22.16
CA ILE A 207 -24.19 12.20 -21.98
C ILE A 207 -24.33 11.44 -23.30
N GLU A 208 -24.17 10.12 -23.25
CA GLU A 208 -24.27 9.24 -24.41
C GLU A 208 -24.88 7.91 -23.97
N ASN A 209 -25.85 7.39 -24.71
CA ASN A 209 -26.50 6.09 -24.43
C ASN A 209 -26.98 5.92 -22.98
N ASN A 210 -27.57 6.96 -22.38
CA ASN A 210 -28.05 6.98 -20.99
C ASN A 210 -26.93 6.74 -19.94
N GLN A 211 -25.69 7.10 -20.28
CA GLN A 211 -24.55 7.11 -19.36
C GLN A 211 -23.85 8.47 -19.44
N TYR A 212 -23.18 8.86 -18.35
CA TYR A 212 -22.18 9.92 -18.41
C TYR A 212 -20.87 9.34 -18.93
N VAL A 213 -20.31 9.96 -19.96
CA VAL A 213 -19.04 9.56 -20.59
C VAL A 213 -18.02 10.66 -20.36
N PHE A 214 -16.92 10.30 -19.71
CA PHE A 214 -15.78 11.18 -19.53
C PHE A 214 -14.54 10.59 -20.20
N GLU A 215 -13.88 11.39 -21.04
CA GLU A 215 -12.64 11.06 -21.71
C GLU A 215 -11.50 11.91 -21.18
N ASN A 216 -10.44 11.24 -20.73
CA ASN A 216 -9.14 11.84 -20.50
C ASN A 216 -8.25 11.58 -21.71
N LYS A 217 -7.97 12.62 -22.50
CA LYS A 217 -7.15 12.52 -23.72
C LYS A 217 -5.68 12.89 -23.45
N THR A 218 -5.37 13.33 -22.23
CA THR A 218 -4.02 13.74 -21.85
C THR A 218 -3.12 12.54 -21.56
N GLU A 219 -1.81 12.81 -21.45
CA GLU A 219 -0.77 11.85 -21.05
C GLU A 219 -0.68 11.66 -19.53
N THR A 220 -1.55 12.32 -18.76
CA THR A 220 -1.50 12.31 -17.29
C THR A 220 -2.81 11.86 -16.69
N ASP A 221 -2.74 11.13 -15.59
CA ASP A 221 -3.91 10.81 -14.79
C ASP A 221 -4.53 12.09 -14.24
N VAL A 222 -5.85 12.10 -14.11
CA VAL A 222 -6.59 13.24 -13.59
C VAL A 222 -7.52 12.86 -12.46
N PHE A 223 -7.69 13.78 -11.53
CA PHE A 223 -8.77 13.75 -10.56
C PHE A 223 -9.90 14.65 -11.05
N LEU A 224 -11.12 14.11 -11.12
CA LEU A 224 -12.33 14.86 -11.46
C LEU A 224 -13.14 15.14 -10.17
N PRO A 225 -12.97 16.30 -9.52
CA PRO A 225 -13.61 16.61 -8.25
C PRO A 225 -15.05 17.09 -8.39
N ILE A 226 -15.97 16.48 -7.65
CA ILE A 226 -17.29 17.01 -7.31
C ILE A 226 -17.18 17.72 -5.96
N LYS A 227 -17.28 19.06 -5.97
CA LYS A 227 -17.17 19.91 -4.77
C LYS A 227 -18.55 20.20 -4.18
N PHE A 228 -18.61 20.25 -2.86
CA PHE A 228 -19.83 20.52 -2.11
C PHE A 228 -19.69 21.76 -1.22
N ASN A 229 -20.78 22.50 -1.04
CA ASN A 229 -20.85 23.53 -0.01
C ASN A 229 -21.34 22.92 1.31
N GLY A 230 -20.67 23.21 2.44
CA GLY A 230 -21.09 22.74 3.76
C GLY A 230 -20.94 21.23 4.02
N LEU A 231 -20.32 20.48 3.11
CA LEU A 231 -19.95 19.08 3.33
C LEU A 231 -18.55 19.00 3.92
N ASP A 232 -18.41 18.25 5.00
CA ASP A 232 -17.14 17.94 5.63
C ASP A 232 -17.00 16.42 5.64
N ILE A 233 -16.02 15.92 4.89
CA ILE A 233 -15.79 14.48 4.72
C ILE A 233 -15.17 13.82 5.95
N ARG A 234 -14.90 14.60 7.02
CA ARG A 234 -14.65 14.04 8.36
C ARG A 234 -15.91 13.46 8.99
N ASN A 235 -17.10 13.85 8.55
CA ASN A 235 -18.34 13.23 9.01
C ASN A 235 -18.58 11.87 8.35
N ASP A 236 -19.49 11.08 8.91
CA ASP A 236 -19.92 9.81 8.33
C ASP A 236 -20.64 10.03 6.98
N PHE A 237 -20.32 9.17 6.01
CA PHE A 237 -20.88 9.20 4.67
C PHE A 237 -20.85 7.82 3.99
N TYR A 238 -21.64 7.70 2.92
CA TYR A 238 -21.58 6.60 1.95
C TYR A 238 -21.37 7.19 0.55
N TYR A 239 -20.43 6.66 -0.23
CA TYR A 239 -20.16 7.07 -1.61
C TYR A 239 -20.09 5.83 -2.51
N GLU A 240 -20.91 5.79 -3.56
CA GLU A 240 -21.05 4.67 -4.47
C GLU A 240 -21.09 5.14 -5.91
N VAL A 241 -20.45 4.37 -6.79
CA VAL A 241 -20.38 4.63 -8.23
C VAL A 241 -20.53 3.32 -8.98
N SER A 242 -21.38 3.33 -10.01
CA SER A 242 -21.44 2.28 -11.03
C SER A 242 -20.79 2.79 -12.31
N ALA A 243 -19.70 2.16 -12.72
CA ALA A 243 -18.91 2.61 -13.86
C ALA A 243 -18.08 1.51 -14.52
N ARG A 244 -17.69 1.76 -15.77
CA ARG A 244 -16.80 0.92 -16.57
C ARG A 244 -15.65 1.74 -17.15
N LEU A 245 -14.45 1.17 -17.08
CA LEU A 245 -13.23 1.71 -17.67
C LEU A 245 -12.96 1.11 -19.05
N GLN A 246 -12.73 1.97 -20.03
CA GLN A 246 -12.18 1.62 -21.34
C GLN A 246 -10.80 2.29 -21.49
N THR A 247 -9.78 1.44 -21.65
CA THR A 247 -8.38 1.86 -21.84
C THR A 247 -7.64 0.78 -22.63
N GLU A 248 -6.61 1.19 -23.36
CA GLU A 248 -5.67 0.29 -24.05
C GLU A 248 -4.69 -0.36 -23.06
N ASN A 249 -4.30 0.35 -22.00
CA ASN A 249 -3.41 -0.17 -20.97
C ASN A 249 -4.23 -0.77 -19.82
N ASN A 250 -4.31 -2.11 -19.78
CA ASN A 250 -5.11 -2.83 -18.78
C ASN A 250 -4.63 -2.63 -17.32
N ASN A 251 -3.42 -2.10 -17.11
CA ASN A 251 -2.88 -1.84 -15.77
C ASN A 251 -3.30 -0.49 -15.19
N GLU A 252 -3.96 0.36 -15.97
CA GLU A 252 -4.42 1.68 -15.55
C GLU A 252 -5.61 1.61 -14.58
N TYR A 253 -5.61 2.50 -13.59
CA TYR A 253 -6.57 2.47 -12.50
C TYR A 253 -7.64 3.55 -12.62
N PHE A 254 -8.90 3.12 -12.59
CA PHE A 254 -10.05 4.00 -12.38
C PHE A 254 -10.64 3.77 -10.99
N GLY A 255 -11.13 4.80 -10.33
CA GLY A 255 -11.69 4.64 -9.00
C GLY A 255 -12.40 5.85 -8.44
N ILE A 256 -12.96 5.65 -7.25
CA ILE A 256 -13.53 6.72 -6.44
C ILE A 256 -12.45 7.34 -5.56
N SER A 257 -12.51 8.66 -5.46
CA SER A 257 -11.53 9.46 -4.74
C SER A 257 -12.21 10.55 -3.94
N MET A 258 -11.61 10.93 -2.82
CA MET A 258 -12.18 11.88 -1.86
C MET A 258 -11.07 12.58 -1.09
N GLY A 259 -11.24 13.86 -0.77
CA GLY A 259 -10.15 14.57 -0.14
C GLY A 259 -10.21 16.09 -0.20
N ASP A 260 -9.01 16.66 -0.09
CA ASP A 260 -8.72 18.07 -0.31
C ASP A 260 -7.92 18.24 -1.61
N THR A 261 -8.35 19.19 -2.44
CA THR A 261 -7.74 19.51 -3.75
C THR A 261 -6.97 20.83 -3.74
N THR A 262 -6.83 21.48 -2.59
CA THR A 262 -6.05 22.70 -2.46
C THR A 262 -4.56 22.38 -2.64
N LYS A 263 -3.89 23.11 -3.55
CA LYS A 263 -2.50 22.84 -3.98
C LYS A 263 -1.47 22.72 -2.84
N SER A 264 -1.74 23.28 -1.67
CA SER A 264 -0.85 23.22 -0.50
C SER A 264 -1.00 21.96 0.35
N ALA A 265 -2.03 21.14 0.14
CA ALA A 265 -2.37 20.02 1.02
C ALA A 265 -3.12 18.90 0.26
N TRP A 266 -2.66 18.53 -0.95
CA TRP A 266 -3.26 17.43 -1.70
C TRP A 266 -3.29 16.17 -0.85
N SER A 267 -4.49 15.85 -0.37
CA SER A 267 -4.73 14.66 0.39
C SER A 267 -5.99 13.99 -0.13
N ILE A 268 -5.79 13.00 -0.99
CA ILE A 268 -6.84 12.31 -1.72
C ILE A 268 -6.75 10.84 -1.38
N HIS A 269 -7.72 10.36 -0.61
CA HIS A 269 -7.95 8.93 -0.42
C HIS A 269 -8.58 8.38 -1.68
N TYR A 270 -8.12 7.22 -2.13
CA TYR A 270 -8.59 6.58 -3.34
C TYR A 270 -8.89 5.10 -3.12
N TYR A 271 -9.89 4.62 -3.84
CA TYR A 271 -10.23 3.22 -4.01
C TYR A 271 -10.45 2.97 -5.50
N SER A 272 -9.45 2.33 -6.12
CA SER A 272 -9.38 2.20 -7.57
C SER A 272 -9.16 0.75 -7.99
N PHE A 273 -9.64 0.41 -9.17
CA PHE A 273 -9.45 -0.89 -9.81
C PHE A 273 -8.94 -0.73 -11.25
N ASN A 274 -8.37 -1.79 -11.80
CA ASN A 274 -7.97 -1.85 -13.20
C ASN A 274 -8.58 -3.07 -13.92
N LYS A 275 -8.29 -3.20 -15.22
CA LYS A 275 -8.79 -4.32 -16.04
C LYS A 275 -8.07 -5.64 -15.79
N THR A 276 -6.98 -5.65 -15.01
CA THR A 276 -6.35 -6.88 -14.52
C THR A 276 -6.90 -7.32 -13.16
N LYS A 277 -8.04 -6.76 -12.74
CA LYS A 277 -8.75 -7.07 -11.49
C LYS A 277 -7.96 -6.76 -10.22
N ASN A 278 -6.92 -5.94 -10.34
CA ASN A 278 -6.18 -5.42 -9.19
C ASN A 278 -6.91 -4.20 -8.64
N ILE A 279 -6.84 -4.06 -7.31
CA ILE A 279 -7.41 -2.97 -6.54
C ILE A 279 -6.29 -2.27 -5.78
N LEU A 280 -6.29 -0.94 -5.81
CA LEU A 280 -5.43 -0.12 -4.97
C LEU A 280 -6.28 0.71 -4.02
N ILE A 281 -5.92 0.64 -2.74
CA ILE A 281 -6.46 1.50 -1.69
C ILE A 281 -5.31 2.30 -1.09
N GLY A 282 -5.44 3.61 -1.01
CA GLY A 282 -4.37 4.46 -0.52
C GLY A 282 -4.76 5.91 -0.37
N GLU A 283 -3.73 6.73 -0.14
CA GLU A 283 -3.85 8.18 -0.02
C GLU A 283 -2.71 8.83 -0.84
N SER A 284 -3.00 9.93 -1.53
CA SER A 284 -2.12 10.51 -2.56
C SER A 284 -0.84 11.16 -2.03
N SER A 285 -0.81 11.59 -0.78
CA SER A 285 0.39 12.16 -0.14
C SER A 285 1.35 11.09 0.37
N CYS A 286 0.92 9.82 0.38
CA CYS A 286 1.73 8.68 0.74
C CYS A 286 2.59 8.20 -0.44
N ARG A 287 3.81 7.73 -0.15
CA ARG A 287 4.76 7.25 -1.18
C ARG A 287 4.24 6.07 -2.02
N GLN A 288 3.38 5.24 -1.45
CA GLN A 288 2.76 4.09 -2.10
C GLN A 288 1.35 3.86 -1.57
N SER A 289 0.57 3.04 -2.29
CA SER A 289 -0.76 2.61 -1.83
C SER A 289 -0.66 1.80 -0.53
N PHE A 290 -1.68 1.89 0.33
CA PHE A 290 -1.69 1.15 1.58
C PHE A 290 -1.74 -0.36 1.34
N VAL A 291 -2.49 -0.78 0.32
CA VAL A 291 -2.62 -2.19 -0.03
C VAL A 291 -2.93 -2.35 -1.52
N SER A 292 -2.36 -3.39 -2.12
CA SER A 292 -2.73 -3.95 -3.42
C SER A 292 -3.49 -5.26 -3.23
N LEU A 293 -4.74 -5.28 -3.68
CA LEU A 293 -5.64 -6.42 -3.56
C LEU A 293 -6.01 -6.96 -4.95
N TYR A 294 -6.59 -8.15 -4.99
CA TYR A 294 -7.08 -8.78 -6.21
C TYR A 294 -8.50 -9.30 -6.02
N ASN A 295 -9.39 -9.06 -6.98
CA ASN A 295 -10.79 -9.44 -6.87
C ASN A 295 -11.32 -10.04 -8.17
N GLU A 296 -11.53 -11.37 -8.18
CA GLU A 296 -12.10 -12.09 -9.32
C GLU A 296 -13.48 -11.61 -9.76
N GLY A 297 -14.23 -10.98 -8.84
CA GLY A 297 -15.56 -10.43 -9.10
C GLY A 297 -15.57 -9.13 -9.89
N LEU A 298 -14.41 -8.53 -10.21
CA LEU A 298 -14.33 -7.39 -11.11
C LEU A 298 -14.54 -7.82 -12.56
N SER A 299 -15.42 -7.10 -13.26
CA SER A 299 -15.63 -7.25 -14.69
C SER A 299 -14.66 -6.39 -15.49
N GLU A 300 -14.16 -6.92 -16.60
CA GLU A 300 -13.29 -6.22 -17.54
C GLU A 300 -14.07 -5.46 -18.62
N THR A 301 -15.33 -5.83 -18.85
CA THR A 301 -16.17 -5.36 -19.97
C THR A 301 -17.51 -4.76 -19.55
N GLU A 302 -17.94 -5.04 -18.32
CA GLU A 302 -19.20 -4.55 -17.76
C GLU A 302 -18.95 -3.51 -16.68
N ASP A 303 -20.03 -2.84 -16.27
CA ASP A 303 -19.98 -1.91 -15.16
C ASP A 303 -19.68 -2.62 -13.84
N ASN A 304 -18.78 -2.03 -13.08
CA ASN A 304 -18.48 -2.43 -11.71
C ASN A 304 -19.12 -1.40 -10.77
N ILE A 305 -19.60 -1.86 -9.62
CA ILE A 305 -20.06 -1.00 -8.54
C ILE A 305 -18.96 -0.95 -7.49
N ILE A 306 -18.37 0.23 -7.31
CA ILE A 306 -17.43 0.50 -6.22
C ILE A 306 -18.10 1.44 -5.23
N ALA A 307 -17.99 1.10 -3.95
CA ALA A 307 -18.48 1.98 -2.90
C ALA A 307 -17.54 2.03 -1.71
N LEU A 308 -17.66 3.10 -0.96
CA LEU A 308 -17.05 3.23 0.34
C LEU A 308 -18.02 3.82 1.35
N ARG A 309 -17.79 3.49 2.62
CA ARG A 309 -18.48 4.05 3.76
C ARG A 309 -17.47 4.54 4.76
N LYS A 310 -17.61 5.77 5.21
CA LYS A 310 -16.93 6.25 6.41
C LYS A 310 -17.87 6.13 7.60
N LYS A 311 -17.42 5.44 8.65
CA LYS A 311 -18.10 5.40 9.94
C LYS A 311 -17.05 5.62 11.04
N ALA A 312 -17.20 6.70 11.80
CA ALA A 312 -16.17 7.15 12.75
C ALA A 312 -14.79 7.19 12.07
N ASP A 313 -13.78 6.55 12.66
CA ASP A 313 -12.39 6.55 12.18
C ASP A 313 -12.07 5.35 11.29
N THR A 314 -13.06 4.80 10.58
CA THR A 314 -12.87 3.65 9.68
C THR A 314 -13.54 3.87 8.33
N LEU A 315 -12.82 3.50 7.26
CA LEU A 315 -13.34 3.36 5.92
C LEU A 315 -13.64 1.89 5.64
N TYR A 316 -14.81 1.61 5.08
CA TYR A 316 -15.25 0.29 4.64
C TYR A 316 -15.46 0.33 3.13
N TYR A 317 -14.84 -0.59 2.42
CA TYR A 317 -14.81 -0.66 0.97
C TYR A 317 -15.69 -1.80 0.50
N TYR A 318 -16.46 -1.55 -0.56
CA TYR A 318 -17.41 -2.50 -1.11
C TYR A 318 -17.18 -2.66 -2.61
N GLN A 319 -17.29 -3.90 -3.07
CA GLN A 319 -17.22 -4.24 -4.48
C GLN A 319 -18.50 -4.99 -4.85
N ASN A 320 -19.21 -4.50 -5.88
CA ASN A 320 -20.41 -5.12 -6.43
C ASN A 320 -21.44 -5.46 -5.34
N GLY A 321 -21.64 -4.52 -4.41
CA GLY A 321 -22.57 -4.62 -3.28
C GLY A 321 -22.07 -5.43 -2.08
N ASN A 322 -20.91 -6.09 -2.17
CA ASN A 322 -20.36 -6.91 -1.09
C ASN A 322 -19.26 -6.16 -0.34
N PHE A 323 -19.23 -6.30 0.99
CA PHE A 323 -18.11 -5.83 1.78
C PHE A 323 -16.82 -6.51 1.32
N TYR A 324 -15.75 -5.73 1.15
CA TYR A 324 -14.50 -6.19 0.60
C TYR A 324 -13.31 -5.96 1.54
N TYR A 325 -13.17 -4.74 2.08
CA TYR A 325 -12.01 -4.38 2.89
C TYR A 325 -12.36 -3.27 3.89
N HIS A 326 -11.52 -3.05 4.90
CA HIS A 326 -11.66 -1.89 5.80
C HIS A 326 -10.31 -1.32 6.20
N ASN A 327 -10.26 -0.03 6.52
CA ASN A 327 -9.02 0.66 6.87
C ASN A 327 -9.26 1.72 7.93
N ASP A 328 -8.37 1.83 8.91
CA ASP A 328 -8.45 2.90 9.90
C ASP A 328 -7.92 4.23 9.34
N LEU A 329 -8.43 5.30 9.92
CA LEU A 329 -8.07 6.69 9.62
C LEU A 329 -7.24 7.33 10.74
N VAL A 330 -6.70 6.53 11.67
CA VAL A 330 -6.00 7.05 12.86
C VAL A 330 -4.69 7.72 12.47
N ASP A 331 -3.85 7.00 11.73
CA ASP A 331 -2.52 7.50 11.34
C ASP A 331 -2.60 8.48 10.17
N ILE A 332 -3.56 8.27 9.27
CA ILE A 332 -3.71 9.02 8.03
C ILE A 332 -5.18 9.44 7.90
N PRO A 333 -5.55 10.56 8.55
CA PRO A 333 -6.92 11.04 8.55
C PRO A 333 -7.36 11.50 7.16
N ILE A 334 -8.68 11.64 7.01
CA ILE A 334 -9.31 12.19 5.81
C ILE A 334 -9.72 13.64 6.07
N HIS A 335 -9.45 14.52 5.10
CA HIS A 335 -9.77 15.95 5.17
C HIS A 335 -10.33 16.45 3.85
N GLY A 336 -11.11 17.53 3.91
CA GLY A 336 -11.60 18.24 2.73
C GLY A 336 -13.12 18.14 2.54
N ASN A 337 -13.55 18.42 1.32
CA ASN A 337 -14.96 18.62 0.98
C ASN A 337 -15.31 18.16 -0.44
N CYS A 338 -14.45 17.37 -1.08
CA CYS A 338 -14.72 16.85 -2.41
C CYS A 338 -14.75 15.33 -2.45
N PHE A 339 -15.67 14.85 -3.27
CA PHE A 339 -15.71 13.50 -3.81
C PHE A 339 -15.28 13.58 -5.27
N GLY A 340 -15.08 12.46 -5.94
CA GLY A 340 -14.76 12.46 -7.35
C GLY A 340 -14.21 11.14 -7.83
N PHE A 341 -13.49 11.22 -8.95
CA PHE A 341 -12.98 10.06 -9.65
C PHE A 341 -11.51 10.26 -10.01
N THR A 342 -10.72 9.22 -9.79
CA THR A 342 -9.39 9.13 -10.40
C THR A 342 -9.53 8.46 -11.76
N MET A 343 -8.98 9.10 -12.78
CA MET A 343 -9.13 8.77 -14.19
C MET A 343 -7.75 8.61 -14.82
N PRO A 344 -7.43 7.47 -15.43
CA PRO A 344 -6.12 7.29 -16.02
C PRO A 344 -5.94 8.10 -17.30
N ALA A 345 -4.69 8.35 -17.67
CA ALA A 345 -4.32 8.93 -18.97
C ALA A 345 -4.94 8.13 -20.14
N LYS A 346 -5.23 8.81 -21.26
CA LYS A 346 -5.71 8.19 -22.52
C LYS A 346 -6.83 7.15 -22.31
N SER A 347 -7.85 7.51 -21.55
CA SER A 347 -8.92 6.59 -21.16
C SER A 347 -10.31 7.20 -21.29
N THR A 348 -11.30 6.32 -21.37
CA THR A 348 -12.72 6.67 -21.35
C THR A 348 -13.38 5.91 -20.20
N VAL A 349 -14.19 6.62 -19.41
CA VAL A 349 -15.05 5.99 -18.41
C VAL A 349 -16.50 6.28 -18.71
N TYR A 350 -17.30 5.23 -18.57
CA TYR A 350 -18.75 5.26 -18.63
C TYR A 350 -19.27 5.16 -17.21
N ILE A 351 -20.06 6.13 -16.77
CA ILE A 351 -20.64 6.17 -15.44
C ILE A 351 -22.15 6.10 -15.57
N ASN A 352 -22.74 5.06 -14.98
CA ASN A 352 -24.19 4.91 -14.89
C ASN A 352 -24.77 5.89 -13.88
N TYR A 353 -24.21 5.88 -12.68
CA TYR A 353 -24.62 6.77 -11.61
C TYR A 353 -23.48 6.98 -10.60
N ALA A 354 -23.57 8.09 -9.88
CA ALA A 354 -22.83 8.36 -8.65
C ALA A 354 -23.82 8.76 -7.54
N LYS A 355 -23.58 8.23 -6.35
CA LYS A 355 -24.45 8.40 -5.19
C LYS A 355 -23.66 8.73 -3.94
N ILE A 356 -24.03 9.79 -3.24
CA ILE A 356 -23.45 10.17 -1.95
C ILE A 356 -24.56 10.33 -0.92
N LYS A 357 -24.37 9.74 0.26
CA LYS A 357 -25.26 9.86 1.42
C LYS A 357 -24.52 10.32 2.67
N SER A 358 -25.24 10.89 3.63
CA SER A 358 -24.72 11.14 4.98
C SER A 358 -25.75 10.81 6.06
N SER A 359 -25.26 10.46 7.23
CA SER A 359 -26.04 10.20 8.45
C SER A 359 -26.34 11.47 9.27
N SER A 360 -25.75 12.62 8.91
CA SER A 360 -26.06 13.91 9.54
C SER A 360 -27.35 14.51 8.97
N GLU A 361 -28.10 15.26 9.79
CA GLU A 361 -29.34 15.93 9.35
C GLU A 361 -29.10 16.75 8.07
N SER A 362 -30.08 16.69 7.17
CA SER A 362 -30.11 17.20 5.79
C SER A 362 -30.11 18.73 5.68
N GLY A 363 -29.41 19.45 6.57
CA GLY A 363 -29.23 20.88 6.49
C GLY A 363 -28.41 21.27 5.26
N MET A 364 -29.10 21.56 4.15
CA MET A 364 -28.63 22.17 2.90
C MET A 364 -27.17 21.86 2.49
N LYS A 365 -26.78 20.59 2.45
CA LYS A 365 -25.54 20.16 1.80
C LYS A 365 -25.79 20.04 0.31
N MET A 366 -25.75 21.16 -0.42
CA MET A 366 -25.93 21.15 -1.87
C MET A 366 -24.56 20.99 -2.56
N ALA A 367 -24.46 20.02 -3.47
CA ALA A 367 -23.36 19.99 -4.44
C ALA A 367 -23.35 21.31 -5.21
N PHE A 368 -22.17 21.85 -5.52
CA PHE A 368 -22.12 22.99 -6.43
C PHE A 368 -22.65 22.56 -7.81
N GLU A 369 -23.57 23.32 -8.39
CA GLU A 369 -23.98 23.14 -9.79
C GLU A 369 -22.76 23.29 -10.71
N SER A 370 -22.72 22.49 -11.77
CA SER A 370 -21.63 22.46 -12.75
C SER A 370 -21.58 23.75 -13.58
N THR A 371 -21.04 24.81 -13.00
CA THR A 371 -20.54 25.98 -13.74
C THR A 371 -19.17 26.38 -13.17
N ASP A 372 -18.13 26.25 -14.00
CA ASP A 372 -16.73 26.69 -13.81
C ASP A 372 -15.88 26.09 -12.67
N LYS A 373 -16.45 25.27 -11.77
CA LYS A 373 -15.78 24.80 -10.54
C LYS A 373 -15.38 23.32 -10.47
N ILE A 374 -15.82 22.52 -11.43
CA ILE A 374 -15.33 21.15 -11.64
C ILE A 374 -14.32 21.26 -12.78
N ARG A 375 -13.03 21.10 -12.49
CA ARG A 375 -11.98 21.04 -13.51
C ARG A 375 -11.14 19.80 -13.23
N PRO A 376 -10.84 18.98 -14.24
CA PRO A 376 -9.85 17.92 -14.11
C PRO A 376 -8.56 18.50 -13.52
N ILE A 377 -8.04 17.85 -12.49
CA ILE A 377 -6.81 18.25 -11.83
C ILE A 377 -5.76 17.16 -12.11
N PRO A 378 -4.66 17.48 -12.82
CA PRO A 378 -3.61 16.50 -13.08
C PRO A 378 -3.04 15.95 -11.78
N ILE A 379 -3.05 14.63 -11.63
CA ILE A 379 -2.50 13.97 -10.45
C ILE A 379 -0.98 14.00 -10.58
N PRO A 380 -0.24 14.56 -9.60
CA PRO A 380 1.21 14.52 -9.65
C PRO A 380 1.67 13.07 -9.72
N THR A 381 2.63 12.78 -10.59
CA THR A 381 3.22 11.45 -10.80
C THR A 381 4.11 11.04 -9.62
N TYR A 382 3.54 10.92 -8.42
CA TYR A 382 4.20 10.26 -7.28
C TYR A 382 3.93 8.75 -7.30
N ARG A 383 4.04 8.10 -8.45
CA ARG A 383 3.79 6.66 -8.60
C ARG A 383 4.53 6.10 -9.82
N THR A 384 5.85 6.02 -9.82
CA THR A 384 6.55 5.59 -11.06
C THR A 384 7.64 4.56 -10.91
N SER A 385 7.94 4.06 -9.70
CA SER A 385 8.84 2.91 -9.57
C SER A 385 8.28 1.91 -8.57
N LYS A 386 7.87 0.76 -9.11
CA LYS A 386 7.57 -0.44 -8.33
C LYS A 386 8.89 -1.02 -7.87
N TYR A 387 9.27 -0.76 -6.63
CA TYR A 387 10.42 -1.46 -6.04
C TYR A 387 9.96 -2.81 -5.52
N LYS A 388 10.78 -3.83 -5.77
CA LYS A 388 10.74 -5.11 -5.09
C LYS A 388 11.44 -4.94 -3.75
N GLN A 389 10.85 -5.56 -2.74
CA GLN A 389 11.56 -5.92 -1.52
C GLN A 389 12.10 -7.33 -1.76
#